data_AF-A0A4R9LQ69-F1
#
_entry.id   AF-A0A4R9LQ69-F1
#
_cell.length_a   1.000
_cell.length_b   1.000
_cell.length_c   1.000
_cell.angle_alpha   90.00
_cell.angle_beta   90.00
_cell.angle_gamma   90.00
#
_symmetry.space_group_name_H-M   'P 1'
#
loop_
_entity.id
_entity.type
_entity.pdbx_description
1 polymer ?
#
loop_
_entity_poly.entity_id
_entity_poly.type
_entity_poly.pdbx_seq_one_letter_code
_entity_poly.pdbx_strand_id
1 'polypeptide(L)'
;MAFLGGPGSPFYDAWFQSWADDPDYPPGDGRLTGVLGDYVGDTLTQAVWDVIQGLTEMGGSLSDLGTGVSNLSSGLTNEIEAREESFEYLVQRLENLLYDPIPPEDDLDGLRIELHQFVEVFSMDQVDGLEQRFALFTNALSGKISDLSAATGTGITIDKQNPAFPIITQNRPAWDQIQSKPSIQLLSEKNQPYGYAGLEAGGILHINKIPSGVERQSNKGTPNGYPELDVNGKVPVSQTYNQNPSAIIVNNITARNALIPTLTGVTQVWVRDATEDPTVSLEAAGYLWDHPNTTWIKISEAESLDIVLQWANITGKPSTFTPSPHSHSITDITSLQSALDGKRNNGAIDATDITETGDKYFHTFNDKRLWNNETAAGGNISGNVSFSGFNQNRTYEATLTGNTTFTTVSGGTKGNVYVMVFTQDATGGRTITLPSNVKIPSGESIDLAANKISILTMFYNGTNYLGSWKKGW
;
A
#
# COMPACT_ATOMS: atom_id res chain seq x y z
N MET A 1 -57.23 -5.25 -21.58
CA MET A 1 -58.48 -4.46 -21.59
C MET A 1 -58.11 -3.07 -21.09
N ALA A 2 -58.24 -1.95 -21.77
CA ALA A 2 -58.78 -1.60 -23.09
C ALA A 2 -57.79 -0.61 -23.76
N PHE A 3 -57.88 -0.52 -25.09
CA PHE A 3 -57.07 0.30 -25.99
C PHE A 3 -57.10 1.80 -25.64
N LEU A 4 -55.93 2.44 -25.61
CA LEU A 4 -55.77 3.85 -25.96
C LEU A 4 -54.59 3.95 -26.94
N GLY A 5 -54.96 4.02 -28.22
CA GLY A 5 -54.03 4.17 -29.33
C GLY A 5 -53.49 5.60 -29.44
N GLY A 6 -52.30 5.71 -30.01
CA GLY A 6 -51.62 6.96 -30.32
C GLY A 6 -52.33 7.84 -31.37
N PRO A 7 -51.65 8.88 -31.89
CA PRO A 7 -52.26 10.07 -32.49
C PRO A 7 -53.16 9.72 -33.70
N GLY A 8 -54.39 10.25 -33.69
CA GLY A 8 -55.40 10.04 -34.75
C GLY A 8 -56.74 9.43 -34.29
N SER A 9 -57.00 9.34 -32.97
CA SER A 9 -58.28 8.82 -32.47
C SER A 9 -59.34 9.93 -32.29
N PRO A 10 -60.62 9.67 -32.63
CA PRO A 10 -61.68 10.69 -32.68
C PRO A 10 -62.09 11.26 -31.30
N PHE A 11 -61.58 10.71 -30.19
CA PHE A 11 -61.83 11.23 -28.85
C PHE A 11 -60.94 12.43 -28.49
N TYR A 12 -59.80 12.61 -29.15
CA TYR A 12 -58.89 13.73 -28.89
C TYR A 12 -59.41 15.04 -29.49
N ASP A 13 -60.06 14.98 -30.65
CA ASP A 13 -60.54 16.15 -31.40
C ASP A 13 -61.88 16.71 -30.90
N ALA A 14 -62.64 15.93 -30.12
CA ALA A 14 -63.98 16.34 -29.66
C ALA A 14 -63.95 17.32 -28.46
N TRP A 15 -62.85 17.37 -27.69
CA TRP A 15 -62.80 18.21 -26.48
C TRP A 15 -62.31 19.64 -26.74
N PHE A 16 -61.59 19.88 -27.86
CA PHE A 16 -61.03 21.20 -28.18
C PHE A 16 -61.89 22.05 -29.13
N GLN A 17 -62.85 21.48 -29.87
CA GLN A 17 -63.68 22.26 -30.80
C GLN A 17 -64.92 22.94 -30.17
N SER A 18 -65.25 22.70 -28.91
CA SER A 18 -66.43 23.30 -28.27
C SER A 18 -66.19 24.71 -27.68
N TRP A 19 -64.97 25.24 -27.74
CA TRP A 19 -64.61 26.52 -27.09
C TRP A 19 -64.27 27.65 -28.07
N ALA A 20 -64.52 27.47 -29.37
CA ALA A 20 -64.13 28.43 -30.41
C ALA A 20 -65.30 29.19 -31.07
N ASP A 21 -66.56 28.87 -30.76
CA ASP A 21 -67.74 29.44 -31.43
C ASP A 21 -68.67 30.25 -30.49
N ASP A 22 -68.12 31.12 -29.64
CA ASP A 22 -68.91 32.11 -28.88
C ASP A 22 -68.94 33.47 -29.62
N PRO A 23 -70.12 33.98 -30.06
CA PRO A 23 -70.22 35.22 -30.85
C PRO A 23 -70.09 36.53 -30.07
N ASP A 24 -69.90 36.51 -28.74
CA ASP A 24 -70.03 37.72 -27.89
C ASP A 24 -68.72 38.48 -27.55
N TYR A 25 -67.58 38.24 -28.24
CA TYR A 25 -66.32 38.94 -27.93
C TYR A 25 -65.95 40.06 -28.93
N PRO A 26 -65.78 41.32 -28.50
CA PRO A 26 -65.47 42.44 -29.40
C PRO A 26 -63.97 42.47 -29.78
N PRO A 27 -63.61 43.08 -30.93
CA PRO A 27 -62.24 43.08 -31.41
C PRO A 27 -61.44 44.25 -30.80
N GLY A 28 -60.38 43.94 -30.08
CA GLY A 28 -59.43 44.96 -29.60
C GLY A 28 -58.30 44.39 -28.73
N ASP A 29 -57.08 44.63 -29.18
CA ASP A 29 -55.80 44.53 -28.46
C ASP A 29 -55.25 43.14 -28.08
N GLY A 30 -54.37 42.63 -28.96
CA GLY A 30 -52.94 42.72 -28.70
C GLY A 30 -52.35 41.94 -27.53
N ARG A 31 -51.53 40.94 -27.89
CA ARG A 31 -50.44 40.36 -27.08
C ARG A 31 -50.89 39.50 -25.89
N LEU A 32 -51.26 38.23 -26.13
CA LEU A 32 -51.13 37.18 -25.10
C LEU A 32 -51.22 35.74 -25.62
N THR A 33 -50.87 35.45 -26.89
CA THR A 33 -50.97 34.08 -27.42
C THR A 33 -49.69 33.56 -28.10
N GLY A 34 -48.58 34.28 -27.98
CA GLY A 34 -47.33 33.94 -28.68
C GLY A 34 -46.21 33.27 -27.86
N VAL A 35 -46.31 33.11 -26.54
CA VAL A 35 -45.14 32.66 -25.73
C VAL A 35 -45.48 31.68 -24.60
N LEU A 36 -46.75 31.51 -24.23
CA LEU A 36 -47.14 30.67 -23.08
C LEU A 36 -47.74 29.30 -23.46
N GLY A 37 -48.08 29.06 -24.73
CA GLY A 37 -48.65 27.79 -25.19
C GLY A 37 -47.60 26.71 -25.46
N ASP A 38 -46.54 27.05 -26.20
CA ASP A 38 -45.52 26.06 -26.61
C ASP A 38 -44.53 25.70 -25.50
N TYR A 39 -44.23 26.61 -24.57
CA TYR A 39 -43.24 26.36 -23.52
C TYR A 39 -43.79 25.51 -22.36
N VAL A 40 -45.09 25.60 -22.10
CA VAL A 40 -45.77 24.92 -20.98
C VAL A 40 -46.31 23.56 -21.42
N GLY A 41 -46.68 23.40 -22.69
CA GLY A 41 -47.09 22.11 -23.27
C GLY A 41 -45.96 21.09 -23.32
N ASP A 42 -44.83 21.40 -23.96
CA ASP A 42 -43.73 20.43 -24.14
C ASP A 42 -43.06 20.01 -22.83
N THR A 43 -42.91 20.92 -21.87
CA THR A 43 -42.30 20.61 -20.56
C THR A 43 -43.19 19.76 -19.66
N LEU A 44 -44.51 19.97 -19.67
CA LEU A 44 -45.46 19.10 -18.96
C LEU A 44 -45.53 17.71 -19.62
N THR A 45 -45.47 17.64 -20.95
CA THR A 45 -45.54 16.35 -21.66
C THR A 45 -44.27 15.52 -21.46
N GLN A 46 -43.08 16.15 -21.47
CA GLN A 46 -41.81 15.47 -21.19
C GLN A 46 -41.70 15.03 -19.72
N ALA A 47 -42.11 15.87 -18.77
CA ALA A 47 -42.11 15.51 -17.35
C ALA A 47 -43.03 14.31 -17.06
N VAL A 48 -44.19 14.24 -17.73
CA VAL A 48 -45.09 13.08 -17.63
C VAL A 48 -44.45 11.82 -18.25
N TRP A 49 -43.75 11.95 -19.38
CA TRP A 49 -43.03 10.84 -20.00
C TRP A 49 -41.89 10.31 -19.13
N ASP A 50 -41.10 11.20 -18.51
CA ASP A 50 -39.99 10.81 -17.63
C ASP A 50 -40.51 10.10 -16.37
N VAL A 51 -41.65 10.55 -15.82
CA VAL A 51 -42.33 9.85 -14.71
C VAL A 51 -42.84 8.47 -15.15
N ILE A 52 -43.40 8.34 -16.35
CA ILE A 52 -43.85 7.05 -16.88
C ILE A 52 -42.67 6.09 -17.11
N GLN A 53 -41.54 6.58 -17.63
CA GLN A 53 -40.32 5.78 -17.78
C GLN A 53 -39.77 5.34 -16.44
N GLY A 54 -39.66 6.25 -15.47
CA GLY A 54 -39.22 5.92 -14.12
C GLY A 54 -40.12 4.88 -13.46
N LEU A 55 -41.45 4.98 -13.62
CA LEU A 55 -42.39 3.96 -13.13
C LEU A 55 -42.22 2.61 -13.85
N THR A 56 -41.87 2.62 -15.13
CA THR A 56 -41.62 1.41 -15.91
C THR A 56 -40.32 0.71 -15.48
N GLU A 57 -39.25 1.46 -15.28
CA GLU A 57 -37.97 0.97 -14.75
C GLU A 57 -38.10 0.45 -13.32
N MET A 58 -38.88 1.14 -12.48
CA MET A 58 -39.25 0.64 -11.15
C MET A 58 -40.04 -0.67 -11.25
N GLY A 59 -40.97 -0.79 -12.21
CA GLY A 59 -41.69 -2.03 -12.47
C GLY A 59 -40.77 -3.19 -12.86
N GLY A 60 -39.76 -2.93 -13.71
CA GLY A 60 -38.72 -3.89 -14.06
C GLY A 60 -37.89 -4.33 -12.85
N SER A 61 -37.41 -3.36 -12.07
CA SER A 61 -36.62 -3.63 -10.85
C SER A 61 -37.39 -4.44 -9.81
N LEU A 62 -38.70 -4.19 -9.67
CA LEU A 62 -39.56 -4.93 -8.76
C LEU A 62 -39.80 -6.38 -9.24
N SER A 63 -39.90 -6.59 -10.56
CA SER A 63 -39.97 -7.91 -11.17
C SER A 63 -38.69 -8.73 -10.94
N ASP A 64 -37.52 -8.10 -11.08
CA ASP A 64 -36.23 -8.74 -10.84
C ASP A 64 -36.05 -9.14 -9.37
N LEU A 65 -36.46 -8.26 -8.44
CA LEU A 65 -36.53 -8.57 -7.01
C LEU A 65 -37.46 -9.76 -6.73
N GLY A 66 -38.65 -9.79 -7.36
CA GLY A 66 -39.58 -10.92 -7.24
C GLY A 66 -38.95 -12.24 -7.70
N THR A 67 -38.21 -12.21 -8.81
CA THR A 67 -37.48 -13.38 -9.33
C THR A 67 -36.37 -13.82 -8.37
N GLY A 68 -35.60 -12.88 -7.84
CA GLY A 68 -34.54 -13.16 -6.85
C GLY A 68 -35.07 -13.81 -5.58
N VAL A 69 -36.19 -13.31 -5.04
CA VAL A 69 -36.86 -13.90 -3.87
C VAL A 69 -37.37 -15.30 -4.16
N SER A 70 -37.95 -15.54 -5.33
CA SER A 70 -38.41 -16.88 -5.75
C SER A 70 -37.26 -17.89 -5.81
N ASN A 71 -36.10 -17.49 -6.33
CA ASN A 71 -34.92 -18.35 -6.40
C ASN A 71 -34.38 -18.69 -5.01
N LEU A 72 -34.31 -17.70 -4.11
CA LEU A 72 -33.90 -17.90 -2.71
C LEU A 72 -34.85 -18.85 -1.97
N SER A 73 -36.15 -18.68 -2.14
CA SER A 73 -37.17 -19.58 -1.55
C SER A 73 -37.00 -21.02 -2.04
N SER A 74 -36.75 -21.20 -3.32
CA SER A 74 -36.54 -22.53 -3.92
C SER A 74 -35.25 -23.18 -3.40
N GLY A 75 -34.17 -22.40 -3.30
CA GLY A 75 -32.90 -22.86 -2.75
C GLY A 75 -33.00 -23.30 -1.28
N LEU A 76 -33.70 -22.52 -0.45
CA LEU A 76 -33.91 -22.86 0.95
C LEU A 76 -34.76 -24.12 1.13
N THR A 77 -35.78 -24.30 0.29
CA THR A 77 -36.63 -25.50 0.30
C THR A 77 -35.81 -26.76 0.02
N ASN A 78 -34.96 -26.73 -1.00
CA ASN A 78 -34.08 -27.85 -1.33
C ASN A 78 -33.08 -28.18 -0.20
N GLU A 79 -32.55 -27.16 0.49
CA GLU A 79 -31.60 -27.40 1.58
C GLU A 79 -32.30 -27.96 2.83
N ILE A 80 -33.56 -27.57 3.09
CA ILE A 80 -34.38 -28.16 4.16
C ILE A 80 -34.65 -29.63 3.86
N GLU A 81 -35.11 -29.97 2.65
CA GLU A 81 -35.38 -31.35 2.24
C GLU A 81 -34.13 -32.25 2.40
N ALA A 82 -32.96 -31.79 1.97
CA ALA A 82 -31.71 -32.55 2.12
C ALA A 82 -31.31 -32.78 3.59
N ARG A 83 -31.64 -31.84 4.48
CA ARG A 83 -31.38 -31.97 5.92
C ARG A 83 -32.39 -32.89 6.60
N GLU A 84 -33.65 -32.88 6.19
CA GLU A 84 -34.68 -33.79 6.67
C GLU A 84 -34.34 -35.25 6.34
N GLU A 85 -33.93 -35.54 5.09
CA GLU A 85 -33.46 -36.89 4.71
C GLU A 85 -32.28 -37.37 5.56
N SER A 86 -31.32 -36.47 5.82
CA SER A 86 -30.16 -36.79 6.65
C SER A 86 -30.54 -37.08 8.11
N PHE A 87 -31.56 -36.39 8.62
CA PHE A 87 -32.08 -36.59 9.97
C PHE A 87 -32.85 -37.90 10.10
N GLU A 88 -33.70 -38.24 9.13
CA GLU A 88 -34.44 -39.51 9.09
C GLU A 88 -33.50 -40.72 9.10
N TYR A 89 -32.41 -40.68 8.35
CA TYR A 89 -31.42 -41.77 8.34
C TYR A 89 -30.76 -41.99 9.71
N LEU A 90 -30.51 -40.90 10.44
CA LEU A 90 -29.94 -40.94 11.78
C LEU A 90 -30.92 -41.55 12.80
N VAL A 91 -32.20 -41.18 12.69
CA VAL A 91 -33.27 -41.75 13.52
C VAL A 91 -33.43 -43.25 13.26
N GLN A 92 -33.45 -43.67 12.00
CA GLN A 92 -33.57 -45.09 11.63
C GLN A 92 -32.43 -45.95 12.21
N ARG A 93 -31.19 -45.44 12.20
CA ARG A 93 -30.05 -46.16 12.81
C ARG A 93 -30.15 -46.27 14.33
N LEU A 94 -30.73 -45.27 14.98
CA LEU A 94 -30.94 -45.27 16.43
C LEU A 94 -32.05 -46.26 16.80
N GLU A 95 -33.14 -46.28 16.04
CA GLU A 95 -34.26 -47.20 16.28
C GLU A 95 -33.85 -48.67 16.05
N ASN A 96 -33.07 -48.96 15.00
CA ASN A 96 -32.55 -50.31 14.76
C ASN A 96 -31.64 -50.82 15.90
N LEU A 97 -30.99 -49.91 16.65
CA LEU A 97 -30.16 -50.29 17.80
C LEU A 97 -31.00 -50.58 19.06
N LEU A 98 -32.16 -49.94 19.17
CA LEU A 98 -32.96 -49.94 20.39
C LEU A 98 -34.10 -50.97 20.36
N TYR A 99 -34.65 -51.28 19.17
CA TYR A 99 -35.92 -51.99 19.06
C TYR A 99 -35.94 -53.17 18.09
N ASP A 100 -34.84 -53.55 17.44
CA ASP A 100 -34.88 -54.71 16.55
C ASP A 100 -35.05 -56.01 17.38
N PRO A 101 -36.15 -56.78 17.21
CA PRO A 101 -36.31 -58.05 17.90
C PRO A 101 -35.28 -59.04 17.38
N ILE A 102 -34.60 -59.71 18.31
CA ILE A 102 -33.62 -60.77 18.07
C ILE A 102 -34.26 -61.86 17.18
N PRO A 103 -33.78 -62.09 15.95
CA PRO A 103 -34.02 -63.36 15.26
C PRO A 103 -33.28 -64.45 16.05
N PRO A 104 -33.96 -65.54 16.44
CA PRO A 104 -33.29 -66.62 17.15
C PRO A 104 -32.28 -67.28 16.22
N GLU A 105 -31.12 -67.62 16.78
CA GLU A 105 -30.02 -68.40 16.17
C GLU A 105 -28.94 -67.56 15.45
N ASP A 106 -27.93 -67.11 16.20
CA ASP A 106 -26.58 -67.71 16.12
C ASP A 106 -25.53 -66.94 16.98
N ASP A 107 -24.97 -67.67 17.95
CA ASP A 107 -23.57 -67.68 18.39
C ASP A 107 -22.82 -66.40 18.85
N LEU A 108 -23.53 -65.33 19.25
CA LEU A 108 -22.91 -64.22 20.01
C LEU A 108 -23.55 -63.98 21.40
N ASP A 109 -24.38 -64.91 21.86
CA ASP A 109 -25.22 -64.74 23.05
C ASP A 109 -24.48 -64.91 24.39
N GLY A 110 -23.26 -65.43 24.40
CA GLY A 110 -22.47 -65.58 25.64
C GLY A 110 -22.07 -64.25 26.27
N LEU A 111 -21.62 -63.28 25.46
CA LEU A 111 -21.19 -61.97 25.96
C LEU A 111 -22.35 -61.07 26.39
N ARG A 112 -23.56 -61.27 25.82
CA ARG A 112 -24.77 -60.51 26.20
C ARG A 112 -25.48 -61.14 27.40
N ILE A 113 -25.49 -62.47 27.55
CA ILE A 113 -25.97 -63.16 28.76
C ILE A 113 -25.11 -62.82 29.97
N GLU A 114 -23.77 -62.78 29.82
CA GLU A 114 -22.90 -62.37 30.92
C GLU A 114 -23.09 -60.90 31.31
N LEU A 115 -23.41 -60.01 30.36
CA LEU A 115 -23.75 -58.61 30.67
C LEU A 115 -25.09 -58.50 31.42
N HIS A 116 -26.07 -59.37 31.12
CA HIS A 116 -27.38 -59.39 31.78
C HIS A 116 -27.32 -60.05 33.18
N GLN A 117 -26.55 -61.13 33.34
CA GLN A 117 -26.31 -61.78 34.65
C GLN A 117 -25.45 -60.92 35.59
N PHE A 118 -24.50 -60.16 35.03
CA PHE A 118 -23.76 -59.16 35.80
C PHE A 118 -24.70 -58.09 36.36
N VAL A 119 -25.70 -57.64 35.60
CA VAL A 119 -26.68 -56.65 36.07
C VAL A 119 -27.66 -57.23 37.11
N GLU A 120 -28.03 -58.52 37.02
CA GLU A 120 -28.99 -59.16 37.94
C GLU A 120 -28.39 -59.44 39.34
N VAL A 121 -27.11 -59.86 39.42
CA VAL A 121 -26.40 -60.15 40.69
C VAL A 121 -26.17 -58.90 41.56
N PHE A 122 -26.16 -57.70 40.97
CA PHE A 122 -26.09 -56.43 41.73
C PHE A 122 -27.46 -55.84 42.07
N SER A 123 -28.56 -56.49 41.64
CA SER A 123 -29.91 -55.89 41.69
C SER A 123 -30.86 -56.45 42.77
N MET A 124 -30.49 -57.48 43.54
CA MET A 124 -31.30 -57.91 44.70
C MET A 124 -30.46 -58.17 45.97
N ASP A 125 -30.60 -57.23 46.90
CA ASP A 125 -30.34 -57.25 48.36
C ASP A 125 -28.97 -57.75 48.88
N GLN A 126 -28.16 -56.79 49.38
CA GLN A 126 -26.77 -57.02 49.81
C GLN A 126 -26.62 -57.84 51.10
N VAL A 127 -27.68 -58.01 51.90
CA VAL A 127 -27.58 -58.65 53.22
C VAL A 127 -27.82 -60.17 53.14
N ASP A 128 -28.88 -60.61 52.48
CA ASP A 128 -29.22 -62.03 52.34
C ASP A 128 -28.23 -62.80 51.45
N GLY A 129 -27.71 -62.13 50.42
CA GLY A 129 -26.67 -62.68 49.56
C GLY A 129 -25.39 -63.01 50.35
N LEU A 130 -25.04 -62.25 51.38
CA LEU A 130 -23.78 -62.46 52.11
C LEU A 130 -23.88 -63.64 53.09
N GLU A 131 -25.01 -63.78 53.77
CA GLU A 131 -25.22 -64.78 54.81
C GLU A 131 -25.47 -66.18 54.22
N GLN A 132 -26.22 -66.25 53.12
CA GLN A 132 -26.40 -67.50 52.36
C GLN A 132 -25.10 -67.95 51.67
N ARG A 133 -24.27 -67.00 51.21
CA ARG A 133 -22.93 -67.30 50.67
C ARG A 133 -22.00 -67.88 51.73
N PHE A 134 -22.06 -67.41 52.98
CA PHE A 134 -21.16 -67.88 54.04
C PHE A 134 -21.53 -69.27 54.57
N ALA A 135 -22.83 -69.56 54.72
CA ALA A 135 -23.31 -70.84 55.24
C ALA A 135 -23.10 -72.02 54.28
N LEU A 136 -23.33 -71.82 52.98
CA LEU A 136 -23.03 -72.80 51.93
C LEU A 136 -21.53 -73.08 51.82
N PHE A 137 -20.70 -72.03 51.91
CA PHE A 137 -19.26 -72.17 51.81
C PHE A 137 -18.67 -72.98 52.98
N THR A 138 -19.16 -72.75 54.19
CA THR A 138 -18.60 -73.39 55.40
C THR A 138 -18.91 -74.89 55.46
N ASN A 139 -20.16 -75.28 55.17
CA ASN A 139 -20.56 -76.70 55.20
C ASN A 139 -19.93 -77.53 54.07
N ALA A 140 -19.84 -76.96 52.86
CA ALA A 140 -19.18 -77.64 51.75
C ALA A 140 -17.66 -77.79 51.98
N LEU A 141 -17.03 -76.80 52.62
CA LEU A 141 -15.60 -76.83 52.89
C LEU A 141 -15.24 -77.84 53.99
N SER A 142 -16.03 -77.90 55.08
CA SER A 142 -15.82 -78.89 56.16
C SER A 142 -15.99 -80.33 55.69
N GLY A 143 -16.95 -80.62 54.80
CA GLY A 143 -17.09 -81.96 54.20
C GLY A 143 -15.93 -82.33 53.26
N LYS A 144 -15.41 -81.37 52.48
CA LYS A 144 -14.25 -81.63 51.61
C LYS A 144 -12.94 -81.80 52.39
N ILE A 145 -12.80 -81.18 53.57
CA ILE A 145 -11.61 -81.32 54.42
C ILE A 145 -11.61 -82.64 55.20
N SER A 146 -12.77 -83.18 55.58
CA SER A 146 -12.85 -84.48 56.27
C SER A 146 -12.43 -85.66 55.40
N ASP A 147 -12.72 -85.59 54.10
CA ASP A 147 -12.41 -86.65 53.12
C ASP A 147 -10.97 -86.58 52.59
N LEU A 148 -10.19 -85.55 52.98
CA LEU A 148 -8.74 -85.54 52.80
C LEU A 148 -8.09 -86.51 53.80
N SER A 149 -8.16 -87.81 53.51
CA SER A 149 -7.33 -88.82 54.17
C SER A 149 -5.87 -88.58 53.80
N ALA A 150 -4.98 -88.50 54.79
CA ALA A 150 -3.54 -88.52 54.60
C ALA A 150 -3.11 -89.89 54.06
N ALA A 151 -3.40 -90.15 52.79
CA ALA A 151 -2.88 -91.29 52.07
C ALA A 151 -1.41 -90.99 51.76
N THR A 152 -0.52 -91.93 52.05
CA THR A 152 0.94 -91.83 51.90
C THR A 152 1.44 -91.57 50.46
N GLY A 153 0.56 -91.20 49.53
CA GLY A 153 0.86 -90.93 48.11
C GLY A 153 0.41 -89.57 47.57
N THR A 154 -0.05 -88.61 48.39
CA THR A 154 -0.67 -87.36 47.88
C THR A 154 0.06 -86.04 48.15
N GLY A 155 1.25 -86.05 48.77
CA GLY A 155 2.12 -84.84 48.86
C GLY A 155 1.56 -83.66 49.71
N ILE A 156 0.43 -83.86 50.39
CA ILE A 156 -0.15 -82.91 51.34
C ILE A 156 -0.32 -83.61 52.68
N THR A 157 0.35 -83.10 53.71
CA THR A 157 0.23 -83.59 55.10
C THR A 157 -0.50 -82.54 55.93
N ILE A 158 -1.59 -82.95 56.56
CA ILE A 158 -2.43 -82.10 57.42
C ILE A 158 -2.32 -82.64 58.85
N ASP A 159 -1.85 -81.80 59.77
CA ASP A 159 -1.89 -82.09 61.20
C ASP A 159 -3.31 -81.86 61.73
N LYS A 160 -3.90 -82.94 62.26
CA LYS A 160 -5.29 -82.99 62.74
C LYS A 160 -5.39 -83.09 64.27
N GLN A 161 -4.32 -82.76 65.01
CA GLN A 161 -4.35 -82.78 66.48
C GLN A 161 -5.38 -81.81 67.08
N ASN A 162 -5.78 -80.75 66.36
CA ASN A 162 -6.90 -79.88 66.72
C ASN A 162 -7.95 -79.82 65.59
N PRO A 163 -9.11 -80.49 65.72
CA PRO A 163 -10.12 -80.54 64.66
C PRO A 163 -10.80 -79.19 64.36
N ALA A 164 -10.74 -78.21 65.27
CA ALA A 164 -11.26 -76.87 65.02
C ALA A 164 -10.30 -76.01 64.17
N PHE A 165 -9.01 -76.36 64.15
CA PHE A 165 -7.97 -75.61 63.44
C PHE A 165 -6.91 -76.57 62.86
N PRO A 166 -7.25 -77.34 61.81
CA PRO A 166 -6.27 -78.20 61.14
C PRO A 166 -5.20 -77.35 60.44
N ILE A 167 -3.92 -77.74 60.58
CA ILE A 167 -2.78 -77.02 60.02
C ILE A 167 -2.16 -77.87 58.91
N ILE A 168 -1.91 -77.27 57.75
CA ILE A 168 -1.15 -77.92 56.67
C ILE A 168 0.33 -77.80 57.01
N THR A 169 0.98 -78.93 57.32
CA THR A 169 2.39 -78.97 57.73
C THR A 169 3.32 -79.24 56.54
N GLN A 170 2.79 -79.75 55.44
CA GLN A 170 3.54 -79.93 54.20
C GLN A 170 2.60 -79.87 53.00
N ASN A 171 2.94 -79.03 52.01
CA ASN A 171 2.20 -78.87 50.76
C ASN A 171 3.18 -78.87 49.59
N ARG A 172 3.78 -80.03 49.30
CA ARG A 172 4.67 -80.19 48.14
C ARG A 172 4.26 -81.46 47.38
N PRO A 173 3.81 -81.34 46.12
CA PRO A 173 3.50 -82.52 45.32
C PRO A 173 4.75 -83.40 45.19
N ALA A 174 4.53 -84.72 45.16
CA ALA A 174 5.62 -85.66 44.94
C ALA A 174 6.23 -85.43 43.54
N TRP A 175 7.55 -85.60 43.41
CA TRP A 175 8.31 -85.22 42.20
C TRP A 175 7.83 -85.95 40.93
N ASP A 176 7.33 -87.17 41.09
CA ASP A 176 6.72 -88.02 40.07
C ASP A 176 5.35 -87.53 39.56
N GLN A 177 4.68 -86.65 40.29
CA GLN A 177 3.34 -86.11 39.96
C GLN A 177 3.37 -84.73 39.26
N ILE A 178 4.56 -84.16 39.05
CA ILE A 178 4.72 -82.88 38.33
C ILE A 178 4.67 -83.14 36.82
N GLN A 179 3.54 -82.81 36.17
CA GLN A 179 3.31 -83.06 34.74
C GLN A 179 4.28 -82.32 33.82
N SER A 180 4.70 -81.11 34.21
CA SER A 180 5.64 -80.27 33.44
C SER A 180 7.03 -80.27 34.08
N LYS A 181 7.55 -81.44 34.43
CA LYS A 181 8.93 -81.54 34.89
C LYS A 181 9.88 -81.25 33.71
N PRO A 182 10.81 -80.30 33.80
CA PRO A 182 11.88 -80.21 32.82
C PRO A 182 12.64 -81.55 32.81
N SER A 183 12.96 -82.08 31.63
CA SER A 183 13.63 -83.38 31.43
C SER A 183 15.02 -83.47 32.10
N ILE A 184 15.52 -82.34 32.60
CA ILE A 184 16.75 -82.19 33.33
C ILE A 184 16.41 -81.46 34.62
N GLN A 185 16.66 -82.12 35.76
CA GLN A 185 16.89 -81.39 37.00
C GLN A 185 18.17 -80.59 36.77
N LEU A 186 18.07 -79.28 36.51
CA LEU A 186 19.23 -78.41 36.59
C LEU A 186 19.60 -78.32 38.08
N LEU A 187 20.39 -79.29 38.55
CA LEU A 187 21.31 -79.08 39.67
C LEU A 187 22.33 -78.05 39.19
N SER A 188 21.94 -76.78 39.12
CA SER A 188 22.91 -75.69 38.99
C SER A 188 23.57 -75.53 40.35
N GLU A 189 24.55 -76.37 40.62
CA GLU A 189 25.37 -76.31 41.82
C GLU A 189 26.31 -75.10 41.74
N LYS A 190 26.59 -74.50 42.91
CA LYS A 190 27.57 -73.43 43.07
C LYS A 190 28.90 -73.88 42.42
N ASN A 191 29.41 -73.12 41.46
CA ASN A 191 30.69 -73.32 40.74
C ASN A 191 30.76 -74.36 39.59
N GLN A 192 29.64 -74.89 39.07
CA GLN A 192 29.66 -75.74 37.86
C GLN A 192 29.56 -74.94 36.54
N PRO A 193 30.01 -75.50 35.39
CA PRO A 193 29.78 -74.90 34.07
C PRO A 193 28.27 -74.69 33.85
N TYR A 194 27.86 -73.44 33.56
CA TYR A 194 26.46 -72.99 33.42
C TYR A 194 25.59 -72.96 34.71
N GLY A 195 26.19 -73.07 35.91
CA GLY A 195 25.51 -72.85 37.20
C GLY A 195 25.64 -71.41 37.75
N TYR A 196 25.02 -71.11 38.91
CA TYR A 196 25.18 -69.80 39.55
C TYR A 196 26.61 -69.64 40.10
N ALA A 197 27.22 -68.49 39.83
CA ALA A 197 28.59 -68.22 40.23
C ALA A 197 28.71 -68.15 41.75
N GLY A 198 29.69 -68.88 42.31
CA GLY A 198 29.91 -68.88 43.74
C GLY A 198 30.41 -67.53 44.25
N LEU A 199 29.79 -67.05 45.32
CA LEU A 199 30.27 -65.92 46.10
C LEU A 199 31.46 -66.33 46.97
N GLU A 200 32.49 -65.49 47.03
CA GLU A 200 33.61 -65.62 47.97
C GLU A 200 33.20 -65.24 49.39
N ALA A 201 34.11 -65.46 50.37
CA ALA A 201 33.92 -65.05 51.75
C ALA A 201 33.81 -63.51 51.83
N GLY A 202 32.58 -63.02 51.90
CA GLY A 202 32.24 -61.61 51.77
C GLY A 202 31.05 -61.33 50.86
N GLY A 203 30.53 -62.32 50.13
CA GLY A 203 29.31 -62.18 49.33
C GLY A 203 29.53 -61.55 47.95
N ILE A 204 30.76 -61.54 47.43
CA ILE A 204 31.10 -60.90 46.15
C ILE A 204 31.31 -61.96 45.05
N LEU A 205 30.80 -61.69 43.85
CA LEU A 205 30.90 -62.54 42.65
C LEU A 205 32.29 -62.47 42.00
N HIS A 206 32.83 -63.63 41.61
CA HIS A 206 34.10 -63.74 40.88
C HIS A 206 34.00 -63.10 39.48
N ILE A 207 34.91 -62.15 39.16
CA ILE A 207 34.89 -61.36 37.92
C ILE A 207 34.98 -62.20 36.64
N ASN A 208 35.57 -63.40 36.71
CA ASN A 208 35.68 -64.33 35.57
C ASN A 208 34.39 -65.13 35.31
N LYS A 209 33.36 -64.97 36.16
CA LYS A 209 32.06 -65.63 36.04
C LYS A 209 30.93 -64.67 35.64
N ILE A 210 31.24 -63.38 35.46
CA ILE A 210 30.32 -62.38 34.92
C ILE A 210 30.35 -62.50 33.39
N PRO A 211 29.20 -62.72 32.71
CA PRO A 211 29.12 -62.85 31.25
C PRO A 211 29.83 -61.69 30.53
N SER A 212 30.44 -61.97 29.37
CA SER A 212 31.24 -61.00 28.59
C SER A 212 30.48 -59.76 28.09
N GLY A 213 29.15 -59.75 28.22
CA GLY A 213 28.29 -58.61 27.86
C GLY A 213 27.82 -57.74 29.02
N VAL A 214 28.23 -58.02 30.27
CA VAL A 214 27.81 -57.20 31.42
C VAL A 214 28.80 -56.05 31.62
N GLU A 215 28.28 -54.84 31.78
CA GLU A 215 29.06 -53.62 32.02
C GLU A 215 29.86 -53.73 33.34
N ARG A 216 31.19 -53.62 33.24
CA ARG A 216 32.09 -53.69 34.41
C ARG A 216 32.49 -52.29 34.83
N GLN A 217 32.44 -52.01 36.14
CA GLN A 217 32.89 -50.73 36.69
C GLN A 217 34.39 -50.48 36.44
N SER A 218 35.20 -51.52 36.34
CA SER A 218 36.63 -51.43 35.98
C SER A 218 36.89 -50.92 34.57
N ASN A 219 35.88 -50.98 33.68
CA ASN A 219 35.99 -50.52 32.31
C ASN A 219 35.50 -49.07 32.17
N LYS A 220 35.04 -48.42 33.25
CA LYS A 220 34.69 -47.00 33.21
C LYS A 220 35.98 -46.16 33.17
N GLY A 221 36.07 -45.22 32.24
CA GLY A 221 37.21 -44.31 32.13
C GLY A 221 38.50 -44.92 31.57
N THR A 222 38.48 -46.18 31.09
CA THR A 222 39.64 -46.85 30.49
C THR A 222 39.58 -46.86 28.95
N PRO A 223 40.73 -46.89 28.22
CA PRO A 223 40.74 -47.05 26.76
C PRO A 223 39.94 -48.28 26.30
N ASN A 224 39.08 -48.13 25.28
CA ASN A 224 38.14 -49.16 24.79
C ASN A 224 37.09 -49.63 25.82
N GLY A 225 36.83 -48.85 26.86
CA GLY A 225 35.80 -49.10 27.88
C GLY A 225 34.56 -48.20 27.73
N TYR A 226 33.84 -47.99 28.84
CA TYR A 226 32.66 -47.13 28.90
C TYR A 226 33.02 -45.74 29.43
N PRO A 227 32.33 -44.67 28.99
CA PRO A 227 32.54 -43.34 29.56
C PRO A 227 32.10 -43.28 31.04
N GLU A 228 32.78 -42.45 31.82
CA GLU A 228 32.33 -42.06 33.16
C GLU A 228 31.10 -41.14 33.06
N LEU A 229 30.30 -41.08 34.13
CA LEU A 229 29.14 -40.20 34.21
C LEU A 229 29.40 -39.12 35.27
N ASP A 230 28.93 -37.90 35.02
CA ASP A 230 28.97 -36.79 35.97
C ASP A 230 27.92 -36.95 37.09
N VAL A 231 27.89 -35.98 38.02
CA VAL A 231 26.94 -35.93 39.16
C VAL A 231 25.46 -35.94 38.73
N ASN A 232 25.17 -35.65 37.46
CA ASN A 232 23.83 -35.65 36.88
C ASN A 232 23.57 -36.88 36.00
N GLY A 233 24.49 -37.86 35.98
CA GLY A 233 24.34 -39.10 35.21
C GLY A 233 24.60 -38.94 33.70
N LYS A 234 25.30 -37.89 33.26
CA LYS A 234 25.63 -37.64 31.85
C LYS A 234 27.10 -37.92 31.57
N VAL A 235 27.43 -38.35 30.35
CA VAL A 235 28.83 -38.48 29.92
C VAL A 235 29.49 -37.10 29.82
N PRO A 236 30.62 -36.83 30.50
CA PRO A 236 31.34 -35.57 30.38
C PRO A 236 31.78 -35.30 28.94
N VAL A 237 31.69 -34.03 28.53
CA VAL A 237 32.04 -33.61 27.15
C VAL A 237 33.49 -33.95 26.79
N SER A 238 34.40 -34.02 27.77
CA SER A 238 35.79 -34.44 27.61
C SER A 238 35.98 -35.90 27.20
N GLN A 239 34.96 -36.75 27.40
CA GLN A 239 34.96 -38.17 27.03
C GLN A 239 34.03 -38.46 25.85
N THR A 240 33.24 -37.48 25.41
CA THR A 240 32.50 -37.56 24.15
C THR A 240 33.42 -37.21 22.98
N TYR A 241 33.17 -37.81 21.81
CA TYR A 241 33.78 -37.39 20.56
C TYR A 241 33.19 -36.02 20.15
N ASN A 242 33.64 -34.94 20.79
CA ASN A 242 33.33 -33.58 20.34
C ASN A 242 34.35 -33.18 19.26
N GLN A 243 34.12 -33.64 18.04
CA GLN A 243 35.06 -33.39 16.95
C GLN A 243 34.66 -32.29 16.01
N ASN A 244 33.55 -31.60 16.29
CA ASN A 244 33.25 -30.34 15.65
C ASN A 244 32.41 -29.51 16.62
N PRO A 245 33.01 -28.68 17.51
CA PRO A 245 32.27 -27.53 18.02
C PRO A 245 31.71 -26.76 16.82
N SER A 246 30.38 -26.58 16.78
CA SER A 246 29.71 -25.94 15.64
C SER A 246 30.27 -24.54 15.34
N ALA A 247 30.87 -23.89 16.34
CA ALA A 247 31.74 -22.73 16.19
C ALA A 247 32.79 -22.67 17.31
N ILE A 248 34.02 -22.27 16.98
CA ILE A 248 35.12 -21.99 17.93
C ILE A 248 35.37 -20.48 17.97
N ILE A 249 35.68 -19.91 19.13
CA ILE A 249 36.09 -18.51 19.25
C ILE A 249 37.55 -18.46 19.70
N VAL A 250 38.39 -17.73 18.98
CA VAL A 250 39.82 -17.55 19.29
C VAL A 250 40.20 -16.07 19.35
N ASN A 251 41.31 -15.78 20.03
CA ASN A 251 41.75 -14.40 20.25
C ASN A 251 42.36 -13.76 19.01
N ASN A 252 43.17 -14.47 18.23
CA ASN A 252 43.86 -13.91 17.07
C ASN A 252 44.14 -14.93 15.94
N ILE A 253 44.65 -14.47 14.79
CA ILE A 253 44.97 -15.31 13.62
C ILE A 253 45.98 -16.41 13.96
N THR A 254 46.98 -16.09 14.79
CA THR A 254 47.94 -17.09 15.29
C THR A 254 47.24 -18.23 16.05
N ALA A 255 46.30 -17.91 16.96
CA ALA A 255 45.51 -18.89 17.69
C ALA A 255 44.57 -19.69 16.78
N ARG A 256 43.99 -19.06 15.74
CA ARG A 256 43.21 -19.75 14.70
C ARG A 256 44.05 -20.79 13.98
N ASN A 257 45.24 -20.42 13.52
CA ASN A 257 46.13 -21.31 12.76
C ASN A 257 46.63 -22.48 13.62
N ALA A 258 46.79 -22.28 14.93
CA ALA A 258 47.12 -23.36 15.87
C ALA A 258 46.03 -24.44 16.01
N LEU A 259 44.79 -24.16 15.58
CA LEU A 259 43.70 -25.15 15.60
C LEU A 259 43.83 -26.19 14.50
N ILE A 260 44.50 -25.90 13.37
CA ILE A 260 44.55 -26.75 12.17
C ILE A 260 44.81 -28.25 12.48
N PRO A 261 45.79 -28.64 13.34
CA PRO A 261 46.06 -30.05 13.64
C PRO A 261 44.95 -30.77 14.41
N THR A 262 44.02 -30.01 15.00
CA THR A 262 42.93 -30.51 15.85
C THR A 262 41.59 -30.56 15.11
N LEU A 263 41.50 -29.99 13.91
CA LEU A 263 40.26 -29.92 13.14
C LEU A 263 40.12 -31.15 12.22
N THR A 264 39.12 -31.98 12.48
CA THR A 264 38.86 -33.21 11.71
C THR A 264 37.68 -33.08 10.73
N GLY A 265 37.05 -31.91 10.66
CA GLY A 265 35.97 -31.60 9.72
C GLY A 265 35.83 -30.11 9.43
N VAL A 266 34.79 -29.74 8.68
CA VAL A 266 34.47 -28.34 8.40
C VAL A 266 34.04 -27.67 9.69
N THR A 267 34.78 -26.65 10.12
CA THR A 267 34.58 -25.97 11.40
C THR A 267 34.53 -24.46 11.21
N GLN A 268 33.55 -23.80 11.81
CA GLN A 268 33.46 -22.34 11.82
C GLN A 268 34.30 -21.79 12.99
N VAL A 269 35.09 -20.76 12.74
CA VAL A 269 35.93 -20.09 13.75
C VAL A 269 35.71 -18.59 13.69
N TRP A 270 35.39 -18.00 14.84
CA TRP A 270 35.37 -16.55 15.02
C TRP A 270 36.67 -16.07 15.64
N VAL A 271 37.35 -15.12 15.00
CA VAL A 271 38.60 -14.53 15.47
C VAL A 271 38.31 -13.12 15.98
N ARG A 272 38.63 -12.86 17.25
CA ARG A 272 38.38 -11.54 17.88
C ARG A 272 39.32 -10.44 17.39
N ASP A 273 40.56 -10.79 17.11
CA ASP A 273 41.58 -9.91 16.50
C ASP A 273 42.14 -10.57 15.22
N ALA A 274 41.56 -10.20 14.09
CA ALA A 274 41.90 -10.69 12.77
C ALA A 274 42.82 -9.72 11.99
N THR A 275 43.40 -8.72 12.66
CA THR A 275 44.21 -7.65 12.01
C THR A 275 45.45 -8.15 11.27
N GLU A 276 45.95 -9.35 11.59
CA GLU A 276 47.06 -10.00 10.87
C GLU A 276 46.65 -10.53 9.47
N ASP A 277 45.35 -10.63 9.17
CA ASP A 277 44.83 -10.99 7.84
C ASP A 277 44.60 -9.72 7.01
N PRO A 278 45.38 -9.46 5.95
CA PRO A 278 45.30 -8.21 5.18
C PRO A 278 43.99 -8.06 4.39
N THR A 279 43.18 -9.13 4.31
CA THR A 279 41.85 -9.06 3.69
C THR A 279 40.80 -8.52 4.64
N VAL A 280 41.10 -8.36 5.93
CA VAL A 280 40.16 -7.93 6.96
C VAL A 280 40.27 -6.42 7.19
N SER A 281 39.14 -5.71 7.07
CA SER A 281 39.13 -4.25 7.23
C SER A 281 38.87 -3.80 8.67
N LEU A 282 38.25 -4.64 9.49
CA LEU A 282 37.86 -4.35 10.88
C LEU A 282 38.27 -5.48 11.82
N GLU A 283 38.61 -5.13 13.06
CA GLU A 283 39.40 -5.94 14.00
C GLU A 283 38.96 -7.39 14.20
N ALA A 284 37.72 -7.82 13.91
CA ALA A 284 37.29 -9.22 14.04
C ALA A 284 36.76 -9.81 12.71
N ALA A 285 36.92 -11.12 12.52
CA ALA A 285 36.40 -11.83 11.36
C ALA A 285 35.98 -13.27 11.66
N GLY A 286 35.00 -13.74 10.89
CA GLY A 286 34.52 -15.12 10.89
C GLY A 286 35.11 -15.90 9.72
N TYR A 287 35.55 -17.12 10.00
CA TYR A 287 36.19 -18.02 9.06
C TYR A 287 35.53 -19.40 9.07
N LEU A 288 35.58 -20.07 7.93
CA LEU A 288 35.23 -21.47 7.77
C LEU A 288 36.49 -22.25 7.38
N TRP A 289 36.78 -23.33 8.11
CA TRP A 289 37.85 -24.26 7.77
C TRP A 289 37.37 -25.25 6.72
N ASP A 290 37.99 -25.22 5.55
CA ASP A 290 37.80 -26.23 4.51
C ASP A 290 38.82 -27.36 4.71
N HIS A 291 38.41 -28.41 5.43
CA HIS A 291 39.29 -29.53 5.79
C HIS A 291 39.86 -30.28 4.57
N PRO A 292 39.09 -30.61 3.50
CA PRO A 292 39.61 -31.21 2.28
C PRO A 292 40.74 -30.41 1.60
N ASN A 293 40.60 -29.09 1.53
CA ASN A 293 41.54 -28.22 0.82
C ASN A 293 42.61 -27.59 1.73
N THR A 294 42.51 -27.80 3.05
CA THR A 294 43.39 -27.23 4.08
C THR A 294 43.46 -25.70 4.03
N THR A 295 42.34 -25.04 3.71
CA THR A 295 42.26 -23.60 3.51
C THR A 295 41.26 -22.92 4.44
N TRP A 296 41.58 -21.70 4.87
CA TRP A 296 40.64 -20.83 5.57
C TRP A 296 39.84 -20.01 4.55
N ILE A 297 38.51 -20.06 4.65
CA ILE A 297 37.59 -19.23 3.88
C ILE A 297 37.04 -18.15 4.81
N LYS A 298 37.30 -16.87 4.53
CA LYS A 298 36.67 -15.76 5.25
C LYS A 298 35.21 -15.66 4.83
N ILE A 299 34.29 -15.65 5.80
CA ILE A 299 32.83 -15.64 5.55
C ILE A 299 32.12 -14.40 6.10
N SER A 300 32.76 -13.67 7.02
CA SER A 300 32.21 -12.44 7.60
C SER A 300 33.30 -11.60 8.26
N GLU A 301 33.06 -10.31 8.40
CA GLU A 301 33.82 -9.41 9.27
C GLU A 301 32.93 -8.91 10.43
N ALA A 302 33.51 -8.23 11.41
CA ALA A 302 32.81 -7.69 12.58
C ALA A 302 31.59 -6.84 12.20
N GLU A 303 31.64 -6.13 11.07
CA GLU A 303 30.59 -5.19 10.66
C GLU A 303 29.88 -5.54 9.36
N SER A 304 30.23 -6.64 8.69
CA SER A 304 29.49 -7.08 7.52
C SER A 304 29.59 -8.58 7.20
N LEU A 305 28.48 -9.14 6.73
CA LEU A 305 28.51 -10.32 5.87
C LEU A 305 28.94 -9.84 4.48
N ASP A 306 30.03 -10.39 3.95
CA ASP A 306 30.52 -10.04 2.61
C ASP A 306 29.64 -10.73 1.55
N ILE A 307 28.53 -10.07 1.20
CA ILE A 307 27.59 -10.54 0.16
C ILE A 307 27.88 -9.75 -1.11
N VAL A 308 28.57 -10.37 -2.06
CA VAL A 308 28.76 -9.82 -3.41
C VAL A 308 27.50 -10.11 -4.24
N LEU A 309 26.57 -9.16 -4.32
CA LEU A 309 25.31 -9.30 -5.07
C LEU A 309 25.39 -8.62 -6.45
N GLN A 310 25.42 -9.41 -7.52
CA GLN A 310 25.31 -8.89 -8.89
C GLN A 310 23.83 -8.75 -9.31
N TRP A 311 23.46 -7.66 -9.98
CA TRP A 311 22.09 -7.42 -10.47
C TRP A 311 21.55 -8.57 -11.34
N ALA A 312 22.42 -9.21 -12.12
CA ALA A 312 22.09 -10.39 -12.92
C ALA A 312 21.53 -11.55 -12.07
N ASN A 313 22.02 -11.71 -10.83
CA ASN A 313 21.72 -12.84 -9.95
C ASN A 313 20.51 -12.60 -9.03
N ILE A 314 19.92 -11.39 -9.04
CA ILE A 314 18.72 -11.08 -8.25
C ILE A 314 17.49 -11.66 -8.94
N THR A 315 16.80 -12.61 -8.30
CA THR A 315 15.50 -13.15 -8.75
C THR A 315 14.37 -12.24 -8.29
N GLY A 316 13.24 -12.22 -9.03
CA GLY A 316 12.10 -11.36 -8.69
C GLY A 316 12.33 -9.86 -8.89
N LYS A 317 13.46 -9.46 -9.50
CA LYS A 317 13.71 -8.06 -9.87
C LYS A 317 12.66 -7.58 -10.88
N PRO A 318 12.14 -6.34 -10.76
CA PRO A 318 11.18 -5.80 -11.72
C PRO A 318 11.74 -5.82 -13.14
N SER A 319 10.98 -6.39 -14.09
CA SER A 319 11.36 -6.46 -15.50
C SER A 319 11.07 -5.17 -16.28
N THR A 320 10.43 -4.18 -15.65
CA THR A 320 9.73 -3.07 -16.32
C THR A 320 10.32 -1.67 -16.08
N PHE A 321 11.50 -1.55 -15.47
CA PHE A 321 12.22 -0.26 -15.38
C PHE A 321 13.39 -0.15 -16.37
N THR A 322 13.29 -0.76 -17.54
CA THR A 322 14.18 -0.36 -18.65
C THR A 322 13.85 1.06 -19.08
N PRO A 323 14.80 2.01 -19.07
CA PRO A 323 14.55 3.36 -19.55
C PRO A 323 14.05 3.30 -20.99
N SER A 324 12.83 3.77 -21.22
CA SER A 324 12.25 3.92 -22.54
C SER A 324 12.06 5.40 -22.81
N PRO A 325 12.34 5.89 -24.04
CA PRO A 325 11.97 7.24 -24.41
C PRO A 325 10.48 7.46 -24.18
N HIS A 326 10.15 8.54 -23.47
CA HIS A 326 8.78 8.99 -23.28
C HIS A 326 8.70 10.49 -23.57
N SER A 327 7.49 10.94 -23.89
CA SER A 327 7.18 12.33 -24.14
C SER A 327 6.44 12.93 -22.95
N HIS A 328 6.75 14.19 -22.62
CA HIS A 328 5.94 14.97 -21.72
C HIS A 328 4.91 15.79 -22.49
N SER A 329 3.68 15.78 -22.00
CA SER A 329 2.65 16.71 -22.44
C SER A 329 2.86 18.08 -21.76
N ILE A 330 2.39 19.18 -22.36
CA ILE A 330 2.46 20.50 -21.69
C ILE A 330 1.71 20.49 -20.36
N THR A 331 0.66 19.67 -20.24
CA THR A 331 -0.10 19.48 -19.00
C THR A 331 0.71 18.83 -17.87
N ASP A 332 1.86 18.21 -18.17
CA ASP A 332 2.75 17.65 -17.15
C ASP A 332 3.51 18.74 -16.39
N ILE A 333 3.55 19.97 -16.91
CA ILE A 333 4.28 21.10 -16.32
C ILE A 333 3.28 22.15 -15.84
N THR A 334 3.06 22.16 -14.52
CA THR A 334 2.19 23.14 -13.86
C THR A 334 2.56 24.56 -14.27
N SER A 335 1.54 25.35 -14.64
CA SER A 335 1.65 26.76 -15.04
C SER A 335 2.32 27.05 -16.39
N LEU A 336 2.83 26.03 -17.12
CA LEU A 336 3.44 26.27 -18.43
C LEU A 336 2.41 26.79 -19.45
N GLN A 337 1.21 26.21 -19.49
CA GLN A 337 0.15 26.66 -20.40
C GLN A 337 -0.20 28.14 -20.16
N SER A 338 -0.46 28.53 -18.91
CA SER A 338 -0.76 29.92 -18.56
C SER A 338 0.40 30.87 -18.89
N ALA A 339 1.64 30.42 -18.75
CA ALA A 339 2.81 31.23 -19.11
C ALA A 339 2.91 31.44 -20.63
N LEU A 340 2.58 30.43 -21.43
CA LEU A 340 2.54 30.51 -22.89
C LEU A 340 1.38 31.38 -23.38
N ASP A 341 0.19 31.23 -22.78
CA ASP A 341 -0.99 32.05 -23.10
C ASP A 341 -0.77 33.53 -22.77
N GLY A 342 0.10 33.83 -21.80
CA GLY A 342 0.53 35.20 -21.49
C GLY A 342 1.56 35.79 -22.44
N LYS A 343 2.10 35.00 -23.39
CA LYS A 343 3.00 35.51 -24.44
C LYS A 343 2.19 35.97 -25.65
N ARG A 344 2.72 36.97 -26.36
CA ARG A 344 2.16 37.40 -27.63
C ARG A 344 2.32 36.29 -28.68
N ASN A 345 1.26 36.02 -29.43
CA ASN A 345 1.31 35.14 -30.59
C ASN A 345 2.27 35.69 -31.67
N ASN A 346 2.88 34.77 -32.44
CA ASN A 346 3.72 35.15 -33.57
C ASN A 346 2.87 35.76 -34.68
N GLY A 347 3.13 37.02 -35.05
CA GLY A 347 2.36 37.74 -36.07
C GLY A 347 2.62 39.25 -36.08
N ALA A 348 1.96 39.94 -37.01
CA ALA A 348 2.00 41.39 -37.08
C ALA A 348 1.46 42.01 -35.79
N ILE A 349 2.04 43.14 -35.39
CA ILE A 349 1.54 43.89 -34.25
C ILE A 349 0.36 44.74 -34.68
N ASP A 350 -0.83 44.45 -34.15
CA ASP A 350 -2.00 45.30 -34.37
C ASP A 350 -1.74 46.67 -33.74
N ALA A 351 -2.10 47.74 -34.45
CA ALA A 351 -1.95 49.11 -33.96
C ALA A 351 -2.69 49.34 -32.63
N THR A 352 -3.76 48.58 -32.38
CA THR A 352 -4.55 48.65 -31.14
C THR A 352 -3.82 48.07 -29.92
N ASP A 353 -2.88 47.14 -30.11
CA ASP A 353 -2.02 46.60 -29.04
C ASP A 353 -0.92 47.59 -28.63
N ILE A 354 -0.72 48.64 -29.43
CA ILE A 354 0.27 49.68 -29.18
C ILE A 354 -0.41 50.77 -28.36
N THR A 355 -0.27 50.69 -27.03
CA THR A 355 -0.63 51.82 -26.17
C THR A 355 0.39 52.95 -26.33
N GLU A 356 0.05 53.87 -27.22
CA GLU A 356 0.71 55.14 -27.47
C GLU A 356 0.80 56.00 -26.20
N THR A 357 1.82 55.75 -25.38
CA THR A 357 2.16 56.56 -24.21
C THR A 357 3.32 57.50 -24.56
N GLY A 358 3.29 58.74 -24.07
CA GLY A 358 4.32 59.76 -24.35
C GLY A 358 5.77 59.32 -24.08
N ASP A 359 5.93 58.29 -23.25
CA ASP A 359 7.21 57.71 -22.82
C ASP A 359 7.62 56.44 -23.58
N LYS A 360 6.80 55.95 -24.51
CA LYS A 360 7.00 54.67 -25.24
C LYS A 360 7.13 54.81 -26.75
N TYR A 361 7.50 56.00 -27.23
CA TYR A 361 7.95 56.18 -28.60
C TYR A 361 9.47 56.19 -28.68
N PHE A 362 10.05 55.73 -29.79
CA PHE A 362 11.48 55.96 -30.07
C PHE A 362 11.84 57.47 -30.12
N HIS A 363 10.85 58.35 -30.37
CA HIS A 363 10.96 59.81 -30.37
C HIS A 363 9.64 60.46 -29.92
N THR A 364 9.68 61.58 -29.20
CA THR A 364 8.47 62.22 -28.68
C THR A 364 7.59 62.79 -29.80
N PHE A 365 6.30 63.07 -29.52
CA PHE A 365 5.43 63.78 -30.48
C PHE A 365 6.03 65.14 -30.89
N ASN A 366 6.71 65.83 -29.99
CA ASN A 366 7.37 67.10 -30.30
C ASN A 366 8.57 66.90 -31.23
N ASP A 367 9.36 65.84 -31.05
CA ASP A 367 10.45 65.49 -31.96
C ASP A 367 9.92 65.17 -33.36
N LYS A 368 8.82 64.40 -33.46
CA LYS A 368 8.16 64.11 -34.74
C LYS A 368 7.68 65.38 -35.43
N ARG A 369 7.02 66.30 -34.71
CA ARG A 369 6.53 67.58 -35.25
C ARG A 369 7.66 68.47 -35.76
N LEU A 370 8.79 68.50 -35.03
CA LEU A 370 10.00 69.22 -35.45
C LEU A 370 10.65 68.60 -36.70
N TRP A 371 10.64 67.27 -36.84
CA TRP A 371 11.18 66.57 -38.01
C TRP A 371 10.30 66.76 -39.24
N ASN A 372 8.98 66.71 -39.06
CA ASN A 372 8.01 66.92 -40.12
C ASN A 372 7.86 68.39 -40.52
N ASN A 373 8.54 69.30 -39.82
CA ASN A 373 8.54 70.74 -40.08
C ASN A 373 7.12 71.34 -40.06
N GLU A 374 6.27 70.87 -39.15
CA GLU A 374 4.92 71.41 -39.02
C GLU A 374 4.96 72.89 -38.64
N THR A 375 4.06 73.67 -39.24
CA THR A 375 3.93 75.12 -39.01
C THR A 375 3.07 75.40 -37.77
N ALA A 376 3.55 76.28 -36.89
CA ALA A 376 2.73 76.89 -35.85
C ALA A 376 1.91 78.06 -36.41
N ALA A 377 0.58 77.93 -36.42
CA ALA A 377 -0.32 79.00 -36.85
C ALA A 377 -0.60 79.98 -35.71
N GLY A 378 -0.10 81.21 -35.84
CA GLY A 378 -0.39 82.33 -34.94
C GLY A 378 -1.72 83.03 -35.20
N GLY A 379 -2.34 82.78 -36.36
CA GLY A 379 -3.57 83.44 -36.77
C GLY A 379 -3.38 84.95 -36.98
N ASN A 380 -4.39 85.74 -36.60
CA ASN A 380 -4.33 87.20 -36.63
C ASN A 380 -3.76 87.72 -35.31
N ILE A 381 -2.67 88.50 -35.38
CA ILE A 381 -1.95 88.98 -34.20
C ILE A 381 -1.84 90.51 -34.16
N SER A 382 -1.91 91.05 -32.95
CA SER A 382 -1.72 92.47 -32.62
C SER A 382 -1.42 92.61 -31.12
N GLY A 383 -0.83 93.73 -30.70
CA GLY A 383 -0.52 93.98 -29.29
C GLY A 383 0.60 93.07 -28.78
N ASN A 384 0.53 92.64 -27.52
CA ASN A 384 1.55 91.79 -26.92
C ASN A 384 1.34 90.31 -27.28
N VAL A 385 2.39 89.66 -27.77
CA VAL A 385 2.37 88.24 -28.16
C VAL A 385 3.52 87.51 -27.47
N SER A 386 3.24 86.33 -26.92
CA SER A 386 4.25 85.43 -26.36
C SER A 386 4.32 84.16 -27.19
N PHE A 387 5.51 83.79 -27.63
CA PHE A 387 5.75 82.58 -28.40
C PHE A 387 6.84 81.72 -27.75
N SER A 388 6.48 80.51 -27.30
CA SER A 388 7.39 79.52 -26.69
C SER A 388 7.41 78.19 -27.45
N GLY A 389 7.12 78.25 -28.76
CA GLY A 389 6.81 77.08 -29.59
C GLY A 389 7.98 76.45 -30.32
N PHE A 390 9.21 76.98 -30.25
CA PHE A 390 10.34 76.45 -31.05
C PHE A 390 10.84 75.07 -30.61
N ASN A 391 10.37 74.56 -29.46
CA ASN A 391 10.55 73.15 -29.07
C ASN A 391 9.61 72.19 -29.81
N GLN A 392 8.67 72.70 -30.60
CA GLN A 392 7.60 71.92 -31.23
C GLN A 392 7.51 72.18 -32.73
N ASN A 393 7.66 73.44 -33.15
CA ASN A 393 7.53 73.87 -34.53
C ASN A 393 8.75 74.69 -34.95
N ARG A 394 9.30 74.43 -36.13
CA ARG A 394 10.42 75.22 -36.66
C ARG A 394 9.96 76.49 -37.38
N THR A 395 8.72 76.48 -37.85
CA THR A 395 8.07 77.58 -38.59
C THR A 395 6.91 78.13 -37.78
N TYR A 396 6.79 79.46 -37.73
CA TYR A 396 5.63 80.17 -37.19
C TYR A 396 5.07 81.10 -38.25
N GLU A 397 3.76 81.09 -38.46
CA GLU A 397 3.09 81.93 -39.46
C GLU A 397 1.97 82.75 -38.81
N ALA A 398 1.91 84.04 -39.11
CA ALA A 398 0.86 84.91 -38.60
C ALA A 398 0.53 86.08 -39.54
N THR A 399 -0.68 86.62 -39.39
CA THR A 399 -1.13 87.84 -40.08
C THR A 399 -1.17 89.00 -39.10
N LEU A 400 -0.54 90.11 -39.44
CA LEU A 400 -0.49 91.31 -38.61
C LEU A 400 -1.75 92.16 -38.84
N THR A 401 -2.63 92.24 -37.85
CA THR A 401 -3.80 93.13 -37.86
C THR A 401 -3.57 94.41 -37.05
N GLY A 402 -2.40 94.53 -36.41
CA GLY A 402 -2.00 95.69 -35.62
C GLY A 402 -0.50 95.64 -35.30
N ASN A 403 0.03 96.71 -34.72
CA ASN A 403 1.41 96.72 -34.23
C ASN A 403 1.57 95.64 -33.16
N THR A 404 2.62 94.84 -33.28
CA THR A 404 2.82 93.64 -32.47
C THR A 404 4.15 93.70 -31.73
N THR A 405 4.13 93.40 -30.44
CA THR A 405 5.31 93.29 -29.59
C THR A 405 5.43 91.87 -29.09
N PHE A 406 6.43 91.14 -29.56
CA PHE A 406 6.78 89.86 -28.99
C PHE A 406 7.46 90.07 -27.64
N THR A 407 6.74 89.73 -26.56
CA THR A 407 7.26 89.80 -25.19
C THR A 407 8.13 88.59 -24.86
N THR A 408 7.96 87.49 -25.58
CA THR A 408 8.77 86.29 -25.42
C THR A 408 8.88 85.56 -26.76
N VAL A 409 10.11 85.13 -27.08
CA VAL A 409 10.43 84.17 -28.13
C VAL A 409 11.38 83.16 -27.49
N SER A 410 10.96 81.89 -27.35
CA SER A 410 11.73 80.89 -26.62
C SER A 410 11.58 79.46 -27.17
N GLY A 411 12.48 78.58 -26.73
CA GLY A 411 12.59 77.18 -27.14
C GLY A 411 13.62 76.93 -28.25
N GLY A 412 13.66 75.71 -28.76
CA GLY A 412 14.54 75.32 -29.85
C GLY A 412 15.90 74.79 -29.39
N THR A 413 16.49 73.96 -30.25
CA THR A 413 17.81 73.35 -30.08
C THR A 413 18.91 74.22 -30.70
N LYS A 414 20.04 74.35 -30.00
CA LYS A 414 21.24 75.06 -30.50
C LYS A 414 21.69 74.49 -31.85
N GLY A 415 22.05 75.37 -32.78
CA GLY A 415 22.52 74.99 -34.12
C GLY A 415 21.43 74.90 -35.17
N ASN A 416 20.16 74.95 -34.78
CA ASN A 416 19.04 74.92 -35.71
C ASN A 416 18.66 76.31 -36.22
N VAL A 417 18.00 76.33 -37.38
CA VAL A 417 17.39 77.51 -37.99
C VAL A 417 15.87 77.45 -37.80
N TYR A 418 15.30 78.60 -37.43
CA TYR A 418 13.87 78.82 -37.23
C TYR A 418 13.38 79.91 -38.17
N VAL A 419 12.11 79.82 -38.55
CA VAL A 419 11.50 80.75 -39.50
C VAL A 419 10.22 81.31 -38.90
N MET A 420 10.06 82.63 -38.95
CA MET A 420 8.77 83.27 -38.72
C MET A 420 8.33 83.99 -39.98
N VAL A 421 7.11 83.76 -40.42
CA VAL A 421 6.52 84.41 -41.59
C VAL A 421 5.38 85.30 -41.12
N PHE A 422 5.41 86.54 -41.56
CA PHE A 422 4.42 87.54 -41.20
C PHE A 422 3.81 88.15 -42.45
N THR A 423 2.49 88.15 -42.52
CA THR A 423 1.72 88.77 -43.59
C THR A 423 1.10 90.06 -43.09
N GLN A 424 1.33 91.19 -43.76
CA GLN A 424 0.63 92.45 -43.48
C GLN A 424 -0.86 92.31 -43.79
N ASP A 425 -1.72 92.97 -43.03
CA ASP A 425 -3.13 93.11 -43.40
C ASP A 425 -3.31 93.92 -44.71
N ALA A 426 -4.55 94.05 -45.15
CA ALA A 426 -4.90 94.79 -46.36
C ALA A 426 -4.60 96.30 -46.28
N THR A 427 -4.25 96.83 -45.10
CA THR A 427 -3.88 98.25 -44.90
C THR A 427 -2.36 98.44 -44.95
N GLY A 428 -1.61 97.49 -44.39
CA GLY A 428 -0.17 97.63 -44.18
C GLY A 428 0.16 98.59 -43.02
N GLY A 429 1.45 98.85 -42.84
CA GLY A 429 1.99 99.77 -41.84
C GLY A 429 2.18 99.16 -40.45
N ARG A 430 1.99 97.84 -40.28
CA ARG A 430 2.13 97.20 -38.97
C ARG A 430 3.59 96.93 -38.66
N THR A 431 4.01 97.30 -37.46
CA THR A 431 5.38 97.06 -36.97
C THR A 431 5.46 95.84 -36.06
N ILE A 432 6.64 95.21 -36.04
CA ILE A 432 6.97 94.14 -35.10
C ILE A 432 8.11 94.63 -34.19
N THR A 433 7.91 94.52 -32.88
CA THR A 433 8.96 94.66 -31.87
C THR A 433 9.32 93.28 -31.34
N LEU A 434 10.60 92.91 -31.40
CA LEU A 434 11.11 91.61 -30.96
C LEU A 434 11.76 91.72 -29.57
N PRO A 435 11.79 90.62 -28.78
CA PRO A 435 12.43 90.61 -27.47
C PRO A 435 13.96 90.66 -27.60
N SER A 436 14.63 91.04 -26.51
CA SER A 436 16.08 91.33 -26.50
C SER A 436 16.97 90.14 -26.88
N ASN A 437 16.47 88.91 -26.76
CA ASN A 437 17.17 87.69 -27.14
C ASN A 437 17.09 87.38 -28.65
N VAL A 438 16.31 88.13 -29.43
CA VAL A 438 16.33 88.08 -30.89
C VAL A 438 17.16 89.25 -31.40
N LYS A 439 18.31 88.96 -32.01
CA LYS A 439 19.29 89.93 -32.51
C LYS A 439 19.10 90.10 -34.00
N ILE A 440 18.74 91.32 -34.41
CA ILE A 440 18.57 91.73 -35.80
C ILE A 440 19.62 92.81 -36.12
N PRO A 441 20.28 92.76 -37.29
CA PRO A 441 21.17 93.83 -37.73
C PRO A 441 20.46 95.20 -37.76
N SER A 442 21.20 96.25 -37.43
CA SER A 442 20.69 97.62 -37.46
C SER A 442 20.15 97.99 -38.85
N GLY A 443 18.95 98.54 -38.90
CA GLY A 443 18.29 98.99 -40.14
C GLY A 443 17.42 97.94 -40.83
N GLU A 444 17.41 96.69 -40.36
CA GLU A 444 16.48 95.69 -40.85
C GLU A 444 15.13 95.75 -40.12
N SER A 445 14.04 95.59 -40.87
CA SER A 445 12.67 95.65 -40.39
C SER A 445 11.74 94.84 -41.30
N ILE A 446 10.49 94.67 -40.92
CA ILE A 446 9.45 94.10 -41.80
C ILE A 446 9.14 95.03 -42.99
N ASP A 447 8.56 94.48 -44.06
CA ASP A 447 7.90 95.25 -45.12
C ASP A 447 6.58 95.84 -44.60
N LEU A 448 6.37 97.12 -44.81
CA LEU A 448 5.20 97.85 -44.31
C LEU A 448 4.10 98.02 -45.36
N ALA A 449 4.30 97.60 -46.62
CA ALA A 449 3.26 97.70 -47.63
C ALA A 449 2.12 96.69 -47.37
N ALA A 450 0.90 97.07 -47.77
CA ALA A 450 -0.29 96.23 -47.62
C ALA A 450 -0.11 94.85 -48.26
N ASN A 451 -0.61 93.81 -47.58
CA ASN A 451 -0.55 92.40 -48.01
C ASN A 451 0.86 91.84 -48.25
N LYS A 452 1.92 92.56 -47.87
CA LYS A 452 3.29 92.06 -48.04
C LYS A 452 3.67 91.04 -46.99
N ILE A 453 4.42 90.04 -47.45
CA ILE A 453 4.96 88.97 -46.62
C ILE A 453 6.41 89.30 -46.30
N SER A 454 6.76 89.14 -45.03
CA SER A 454 8.14 89.22 -44.56
C SER A 454 8.51 87.98 -43.77
N ILE A 455 9.71 87.48 -44.06
CA ILE A 455 10.24 86.26 -43.47
C ILE A 455 11.42 86.64 -42.59
N LEU A 456 11.33 86.26 -41.33
CA LEU A 456 12.40 86.34 -40.37
C LEU A 456 13.06 84.96 -40.25
N THR A 457 14.28 84.83 -40.77
CA THR A 457 15.08 83.61 -40.64
C THR A 457 16.07 83.81 -39.49
N MET A 458 16.10 82.87 -38.55
CA MET A 458 16.88 82.98 -37.32
C MET A 458 17.70 81.72 -37.05
N PHE A 459 18.99 81.87 -36.77
CA PHE A 459 19.85 80.81 -36.23
C PHE A 459 19.90 80.89 -34.70
N TYR A 460 19.67 79.77 -34.00
CA TYR A 460 19.74 79.75 -32.54
C TYR A 460 21.11 79.28 -32.05
N ASN A 461 21.84 80.14 -31.33
CA ASN A 461 23.18 79.83 -30.83
C ASN A 461 23.20 79.17 -29.42
N GLY A 462 22.02 78.92 -28.83
CA GLY A 462 21.85 78.39 -27.47
C GLY A 462 21.51 79.46 -26.42
N THR A 463 21.51 80.74 -26.79
CA THR A 463 21.12 81.85 -25.89
C THR A 463 20.32 82.90 -26.63
N ASN A 464 20.76 83.29 -27.83
CA ASN A 464 20.11 84.28 -28.68
C ASN A 464 19.72 83.68 -30.03
N TYR A 465 18.67 84.25 -30.63
CA TYR A 465 18.31 84.03 -32.02
C TYR A 465 18.99 85.11 -32.86
N LEU A 466 19.88 84.73 -33.76
CA LEU A 466 20.56 85.64 -34.68
C LEU A 466 19.77 85.63 -35.99
N GLY A 467 19.07 86.73 -36.28
CA GLY A 467 18.09 86.77 -37.36
C GLY A 467 18.35 87.83 -38.42
N SER A 468 17.72 87.66 -39.58
CA SER A 468 17.65 88.66 -40.63
C SER A 468 16.29 88.62 -41.33
N TRP A 469 15.83 89.79 -41.76
CA TRP A 469 14.58 89.96 -42.49
C TRP A 469 14.77 89.81 -44.00
N LYS A 470 13.88 89.03 -44.62
CA LYS A 470 13.65 89.01 -46.07
C LYS A 470 12.28 89.65 -46.35
N LYS A 471 12.24 90.56 -47.32
CA LYS A 471 11.08 91.41 -47.65
C LYS A 471 10.66 91.24 -49.12
N GLY A 472 9.47 91.77 -49.47
CA GLY A 472 9.09 92.07 -50.85
C GLY A 472 8.14 91.10 -51.54
N TRP A 473 7.75 90.01 -50.89
CA TRP A 473 6.85 88.99 -51.46
C TRP A 473 5.39 89.44 -51.31
#